data_AF-A0AAE3ERM2-F1
#
_entry.id   AF-A0AAE3ERM2-F1
#
_cell.length_a   1.000
_cell.length_b   1.000
_cell.length_c   1.000
_cell.angle_alpha   90.00
_cell.angle_beta   90.00
_cell.angle_gamma   90.00
#
_symmetry.space_group_name_H-M   'P 1'
#
loop_
_entity.id
_entity.type
_entity.pdbx_description
1 polymer ?
#
loop_
_entity_poly.entity_id
_entity_poly.type
_entity_poly.pdbx_seq_one_letter_code
_entity_poly.pdbx_strand_id
1 'polypeptide(L)'
;MKQFRTFFLLLILLIHINCDTDRCDDGYSEVNNSDGSSYCIKDFESGIQNRINEFGNTFYHEEHGVIKFNEGKWYNDFNEPLKLEE
;
A
#
# COMPACT_ATOMS: atom_id res chain seq x y z
N MET A 1 10.07 -8.38 -46.10
CA MET A 1 10.95 -8.06 -44.95
C MET A 1 10.59 -6.76 -44.22
N LYS A 2 10.26 -5.65 -44.90
CA LYS A 2 9.87 -4.38 -44.22
C LYS A 2 8.61 -4.50 -43.35
N GLN A 3 7.56 -5.14 -43.87
CA GLN A 3 6.27 -5.38 -43.17
C GLN A 3 6.43 -6.17 -41.85
N PHE A 4 7.30 -7.19 -41.83
CA PHE A 4 7.57 -8.01 -40.64
C PHE A 4 8.32 -7.21 -39.57
N ARG A 5 9.17 -6.27 -39.97
CA ARG A 5 9.93 -5.39 -39.07
C ARG A 5 9.03 -4.36 -38.38
N THR A 6 8.04 -3.81 -39.08
CA THR A 6 7.03 -2.92 -38.50
C THR A 6 6.10 -3.66 -37.54
N PHE A 7 5.72 -4.89 -37.87
CA PHE A 7 4.90 -5.73 -36.99
C PHE A 7 5.60 -6.03 -35.66
N PHE A 8 6.90 -6.33 -35.71
CA PHE A 8 7.70 -6.58 -34.51
C PHE A 8 7.86 -5.34 -33.62
N LEU A 9 7.99 -4.15 -34.22
CA LEU A 9 8.05 -2.87 -33.48
C LEU A 9 6.73 -2.55 -32.78
N LEU A 10 5.59 -2.84 -33.42
CA LEU A 10 4.26 -2.72 -32.83
C LEU A 10 4.05 -3.70 -31.66
N LEU A 11 4.58 -4.93 -31.77
CA LEU A 11 4.50 -5.94 -30.73
C LEU A 11 5.28 -5.53 -29.47
N ILE A 12 6.45 -4.91 -29.63
CA ILE A 12 7.29 -4.43 -28.51
C ILE A 12 6.64 -3.26 -27.76
N LEU A 13 5.91 -2.39 -28.47
CA LEU A 13 5.16 -1.28 -27.85
C LEU A 13 4.00 -1.77 -26.96
N LEU A 14 3.40 -2.92 -27.28
CA LEU A 14 2.30 -3.50 -26.51
C LEU A 14 2.71 -4.14 -25.18
N ILE A 15 4.02 -4.37 -24.95
CA ILE A 15 4.53 -4.99 -23.71
C ILE A 15 4.71 -3.95 -22.59
N HIS A 16 4.72 -2.66 -22.94
CA HIS A 16 5.00 -1.55 -22.01
C HIS A 16 3.72 -0.91 -21.42
N ILE A 17 2.53 -1.46 -21.68
CA ILE A 17 1.25 -0.99 -21.11
C ILE A 17 0.88 -1.68 -19.80
N ASN A 18 1.79 -2.43 -19.17
CA ASN A 18 1.62 -2.82 -17.77
C ASN A 18 1.93 -1.60 -16.89
N CYS A 19 1.04 -0.62 -16.90
CA CYS A 19 0.96 0.39 -15.85
C CYS A 19 0.28 -0.27 -14.65
N ASP A 20 1.07 -0.91 -13.78
CA ASP A 20 0.68 -0.99 -12.38
C ASP A 20 1.19 0.30 -11.75
N THR A 21 0.39 1.36 -11.88
CA THR A 21 0.64 2.59 -11.13
C THR A 21 0.11 2.34 -9.73
N ASP A 22 1.01 2.26 -8.75
CA ASP A 22 0.64 2.30 -7.34
C ASP A 22 -0.39 3.42 -7.15
N ARG A 23 -1.59 3.03 -6.70
CA ARG A 23 -2.75 3.93 -6.64
C ARG A 23 -2.60 5.00 -5.54
N CYS A 24 -1.69 4.77 -4.62
CA CYS A 24 -1.45 5.58 -3.45
C CYS A 24 -0.16 6.40 -3.62
N ASP A 25 -0.13 7.56 -2.97
CA ASP A 25 1.08 8.38 -2.90
C ASP A 25 2.19 7.65 -2.12
N ASP A 26 3.44 8.02 -2.35
CA ASP A 26 4.59 7.45 -1.64
C ASP A 26 4.40 7.45 -0.11
N GLY A 27 4.65 6.29 0.50
CA GLY A 27 4.48 6.06 1.93
C GLY A 27 3.02 5.87 2.35
N TYR A 28 2.16 5.46 1.41
CA TYR A 28 0.81 4.97 1.65
C TYR A 28 0.59 3.66 0.90
N SER A 29 -0.12 2.73 1.53
CA SER A 29 -0.49 1.43 0.95
C SER A 29 -1.98 1.34 0.68
N GLU A 30 -2.34 0.66 -0.41
CA GLU A 30 -3.73 0.38 -0.78
C GLU A 30 -4.31 -0.76 0.05
N VAL A 31 -5.46 -0.52 0.67
CA VAL A 31 -6.23 -1.50 1.43
C VAL A 31 -7.59 -1.70 0.77
N ASN A 32 -7.93 -2.96 0.52
CA ASN A 32 -9.18 -3.33 -0.12
C ASN A 32 -10.29 -3.58 0.92
N ASN A 33 -11.47 -3.05 0.64
CA ASN A 33 -12.69 -3.35 1.37
C ASN A 33 -13.39 -4.59 0.79
N SER A 34 -14.27 -5.20 1.60
CA SER A 34 -15.07 -6.36 1.19
C SER A 34 -16.06 -6.07 0.05
N ASP A 35 -16.39 -4.81 -0.21
CA ASP A 35 -17.26 -4.37 -1.31
C ASP A 35 -16.50 -4.15 -2.63
N GLY A 36 -15.19 -4.40 -2.65
CA GLY A 36 -14.33 -4.20 -3.82
C GLY A 36 -13.86 -2.76 -4.01
N SER A 37 -14.24 -1.84 -3.13
CA SER A 37 -13.60 -0.52 -3.05
C SER A 37 -12.23 -0.64 -2.38
N SER A 38 -11.39 0.37 -2.56
CA SER A 38 -10.08 0.45 -1.93
C SER A 38 -9.81 1.86 -1.42
N TYR A 39 -8.91 1.97 -0.43
CA TYR A 39 -8.49 3.24 0.16
C TYR A 39 -7.01 3.19 0.53
N CYS A 40 -6.37 4.35 0.56
CA CYS A 40 -4.95 4.47 0.91
C CYS A 40 -4.81 4.80 2.40
N ILE A 41 -3.94 4.06 3.10
CA ILE A 41 -3.56 4.37 4.48
C ILE A 41 -2.07 4.57 4.59
N LYS A 42 -1.66 5.39 5.55
CA LYS A 42 -0.25 5.73 5.76
C LYS A 42 0.52 4.48 6.19
N ASP A 43 1.70 4.28 5.61
CA ASP A 43 2.59 3.19 6.02
C ASP A 43 3.12 3.43 7.44
N PHE A 44 3.30 2.34 8.17
CA PHE A 44 3.92 2.36 9.48
C PHE A 44 5.39 2.75 9.35
N GLU A 45 5.78 3.72 10.16
CA GLU A 45 7.17 4.11 10.36
C GLU A 45 7.41 4.27 11.87
N SER A 46 8.64 4.05 12.31
CA SER A 46 8.98 4.21 13.72
C SER A 46 8.64 5.62 14.23
N GLY A 47 8.03 5.68 15.42
CA GLY A 47 7.64 6.94 16.04
C GLY A 47 6.37 7.59 15.47
N ILE A 48 5.69 6.96 14.50
CA ILE A 48 4.46 7.49 13.90
C ILE A 48 3.33 7.69 14.91
N GLN A 49 3.37 6.99 16.05
CA GLN A 49 2.42 7.18 17.15
C GLN A 49 2.41 8.64 17.69
N ASN A 50 3.51 9.37 17.51
CA ASN A 50 3.59 10.78 17.90
C ASN A 50 2.85 11.72 16.93
N ARG A 51 2.45 11.22 15.75
CA ARG A 51 1.75 11.96 14.68
C ARG A 51 0.32 11.47 14.47
N ILE A 52 -0.29 10.83 15.47
CA ILE A 52 -1.66 10.32 15.38
C ILE A 52 -2.68 11.44 15.14
N ASN A 53 -2.41 12.66 15.65
CA ASN A 53 -3.27 13.81 15.39
C ASN A 53 -3.25 14.27 13.92
N GLU A 54 -2.21 13.91 13.16
CA GLU A 54 -2.04 14.27 11.75
C GLU A 54 -2.59 13.17 10.82
N PHE A 55 -2.28 11.90 11.13
CA PHE A 55 -2.57 10.78 10.24
C PHE A 55 -3.72 9.87 10.72
N GLY A 56 -4.26 10.10 11.90
CA GLY A 56 -5.14 9.17 12.58
C GLY A 56 -4.36 8.05 13.27
N ASN A 57 -5.05 7.01 13.72
CA ASN A 57 -4.47 5.94 14.51
C ASN A 57 -4.39 4.59 13.78
N THR A 58 -4.60 4.57 12.46
CA THR A 58 -4.61 3.35 11.64
C THR A 58 -3.52 3.45 10.57
N PHE A 59 -2.69 2.42 10.45
CA PHE A 59 -1.52 2.41 9.57
C PHE A 59 -1.35 1.05 8.90
N TYR A 60 -0.63 1.00 7.77
CA TYR A 60 -0.26 -0.25 7.12
C TYR A 60 1.12 -0.72 7.57
N HIS A 61 1.22 -1.95 8.04
CA HIS A 61 2.49 -2.59 8.38
C HIS A 61 2.71 -3.76 7.42
N GLU A 62 3.86 -3.81 6.76
CA GLU A 62 4.17 -4.81 5.73
C GLU A 62 3.94 -6.26 6.21
N GLU A 63 4.35 -6.57 7.45
CA GLU A 63 4.20 -7.93 8.00
C GLU A 63 2.84 -8.21 8.66
N HIS A 64 2.11 -7.18 9.06
CA HIS A 64 0.92 -7.32 9.93
C HIS A 64 -0.37 -6.81 9.29
N GLY A 65 -0.30 -6.25 8.09
CA GLY A 65 -1.42 -5.61 7.42
C GLY A 65 -1.83 -4.33 8.16
N VAL A 66 -3.15 -4.10 8.26
CA VAL A 66 -3.66 -2.92 8.93
C VAL A 66 -3.48 -3.06 10.45
N ILE A 67 -2.88 -2.04 11.05
CA ILE A 67 -2.62 -1.96 12.47
C ILE A 67 -3.22 -0.68 13.06
N LYS A 68 -3.57 -0.73 14.34
CA LYS A 68 -4.15 0.40 15.06
C LYS A 68 -3.39 0.71 16.34
N PHE A 69 -3.14 1.99 16.56
CA PHE A 69 -2.64 2.47 17.84
C PHE A 69 -3.80 2.83 18.77
N ASN A 70 -3.80 2.25 19.95
CA ASN A 70 -4.75 2.60 21.00
C ASN A 70 -4.10 2.45 22.37
N GLU A 71 -4.36 3.40 23.28
CA GLU A 71 -3.87 3.36 24.67
C GLU A 71 -2.37 3.01 24.83
N GLY A 72 -1.53 3.54 23.94
CA GLY A 72 -0.07 3.32 24.02
C GLY A 72 0.41 1.99 23.42
N LYS A 73 -0.46 1.23 22.74
CA LYS A 73 -0.16 -0.10 22.20
C LYS A 73 -0.65 -0.25 20.77
N TRP A 74 0.00 -1.17 20.06
CA TRP A 74 -0.35 -1.57 18.71
C TRP A 74 -1.24 -2.81 18.71
N TYR A 75 -2.21 -2.84 17.80
CA TYR A 75 -3.15 -3.94 17.63
C TYR A 75 -3.31 -4.28 16.15
N ASN A 76 -3.51 -5.57 15.85
CA ASN A 76 -3.92 -6.00 14.51
C ASN A 76 -5.45 -5.83 14.30
N ASP A 77 -5.93 -6.17 13.10
CA ASP A 77 -7.36 -6.13 12.77
C ASP A 77 -8.25 -7.04 13.63
N PHE A 78 -7.66 -8.00 14.35
CA PHE A 78 -8.36 -8.89 15.30
C PHE A 78 -8.31 -8.37 16.75
N ASN A 79 -7.85 -7.14 16.98
CA ASN A 79 -7.62 -6.54 18.30
C ASN A 79 -6.60 -7.30 19.19
N GLU A 80 -5.68 -8.04 18.58
CA GLU A 80 -4.60 -8.71 19.30
C GLU A 80 -3.40 -7.76 19.42
N PRO A 81 -2.75 -7.68 20.60
CA PRO A 81 -1.63 -6.78 20.80
C PRO A 81 -0.40 -7.21 19.98
N LEU A 82 0.17 -6.27 19.25
CA LEU A 82 1.41 -6.43 18.49
C LEU A 82 2.61 -5.87 19.25
N LYS A 83 3.78 -6.46 19.01
CA LYS A 83 5.07 -5.93 19.43
C LYS A 83 5.81 -5.50 18.17
N LEU A 84 5.66 -4.24 17.81
CA LEU A 84 6.40 -3.64 16.71
C LEU A 84 7.75 -3.16 17.25
N GLU A 85 8.81 -3.42 16.50
CA GLU A 85 10.13 -2.86 16.81
C GLU A 85 10.10 -1.36 16.44
N GLU A 86 10.44 -0.51 17.42
CA GLU A 86 10.61 0.94 17.23
C GLU A 86 12.02 1.24 16.71
#